data_AF-A0A9E1K6E5-F1
#
_entry.id   AF-A0A9E1K6E5-F1
#
_cell.length_a   1.000
_cell.length_b   1.000
_cell.length_c   1.000
_cell.angle_alpha   90.00
_cell.angle_beta   90.00
_cell.angle_gamma   90.00
#
_symmetry.space_group_name_H-M   'P 1'
#
loop_
_entity.id
_entity.type
_entity.pdbx_description
1 polymer ?
#
loop_
_entity_poly.entity_id
_entity_poly.type
_entity_poly.pdbx_seq_one_letter_code
_entity_poly.pdbx_strand_id
1 'polypeptide(L)'
;MNLITKPTRRNKSYELTDEGHKYGGYLFTDNGEKYIGWNKALLDKKINPIVSGIIKRFDFRLYHLTHILNLKPILSQGLKCHNDASGYKDISNLKVNKRRERERKSFGSLHEYVPLYFNSRNAMLYQTCKQFNGKIIILEINREIVKKDYTVFSQGNAARWDSSLTRCKIKAASFDWDKICSRTWAEIGSGVINVEQKSMMMSECLVFKSISSSYIKGIHCKDISTANKVSELIETSIHEVQVSPELYF
;
A
#
# COMPACT_ATOMS: atom_id res chain seq x y z
N MET A 1 -24.74 -1.48 10.04
CA MET A 1 -24.88 -0.01 9.91
C MET A 1 -26.22 0.43 9.31
N ASN A 2 -26.95 -0.41 8.56
CA ASN A 2 -28.33 -0.13 8.07
C ASN A 2 -28.57 1.30 7.53
N LEU A 3 -27.65 1.81 6.71
CA LEU A 3 -27.74 3.18 6.15
C LEU A 3 -28.55 3.25 4.85
N ILE A 4 -28.70 2.11 4.18
CA ILE A 4 -29.40 2.00 2.91
C ILE A 4 -30.29 0.76 2.92
N THR A 5 -31.41 0.85 2.22
CA THR A 5 -32.25 -0.31 1.89
C THR A 5 -31.89 -0.83 0.51
N LYS A 6 -31.95 -2.16 0.34
CA LYS A 6 -31.66 -2.81 -0.94
C LYS A 6 -32.83 -2.62 -1.91
N PRO A 7 -32.57 -2.58 -3.23
CA PRO A 7 -33.60 -2.63 -4.24
C PRO A 7 -34.56 -3.80 -4.01
N THR A 8 -35.84 -3.57 -4.24
CA THR A 8 -36.92 -4.56 -4.21
C THR A 8 -37.49 -4.76 -5.61
N ARG A 9 -38.42 -5.72 -5.77
CA ARG A 9 -39.16 -5.88 -7.03
C ARG A 9 -39.95 -4.62 -7.43
N ARG A 10 -40.37 -3.79 -6.46
CA ARG A 10 -41.13 -2.56 -6.70
C ARG A 10 -40.25 -1.31 -6.84
N ASN A 11 -39.09 -1.28 -6.19
CA ASN A 11 -38.13 -0.18 -6.28
C ASN A 11 -36.77 -0.71 -6.68
N LYS A 12 -36.31 -0.38 -7.89
CA LYS A 12 -35.04 -0.88 -8.44
C LYS A 12 -33.80 -0.11 -7.94
N SER A 13 -33.96 0.90 -7.10
CA SER A 13 -32.87 1.72 -6.58
C SER A 13 -32.61 1.50 -5.08
N TYR A 14 -31.38 1.81 -4.66
CA TYR A 14 -31.05 1.89 -3.23
C TYR A 14 -31.65 3.17 -2.65
N GLU A 15 -32.23 3.08 -1.45
CA GLU A 15 -32.78 4.24 -0.74
C GLU A 15 -32.06 4.42 0.59
N LEU A 16 -31.94 5.67 1.04
CA LEU A 16 -31.49 5.98 2.39
C LEU A 16 -32.54 5.52 3.41
N THR A 17 -32.07 4.98 4.54
CA THR A 17 -32.89 4.82 5.74
C THR A 17 -32.93 6.14 6.51
N ASP A 18 -33.80 6.25 7.53
CA ASP A 18 -33.80 7.40 8.45
C ASP A 18 -32.42 7.62 9.10
N GLU A 19 -31.72 6.52 9.41
CA GLU A 19 -30.35 6.56 9.90
C GLU A 19 -29.37 7.02 8.80
N GLY A 20 -29.57 6.59 7.55
CA GLY A 20 -28.78 7.02 6.40
C GLY A 20 -28.84 8.52 6.16
N HIS A 21 -30.02 9.12 6.31
CA HIS A 21 -30.22 10.57 6.17
C HIS A 21 -29.40 11.42 7.15
N LYS A 22 -28.92 10.85 8.27
CA LYS A 22 -28.01 11.56 9.19
C LYS A 22 -26.60 11.74 8.63
N TYR A 23 -26.22 10.98 7.61
CA TYR A 23 -24.86 10.95 7.05
C TYR A 23 -24.81 11.29 5.57
N GLY A 24 -25.95 11.46 4.91
CA GLY A 24 -26.04 11.69 3.47
C GLY A 24 -27.41 12.17 3.05
N GLY A 25 -27.53 12.44 1.75
CA GLY A 25 -28.76 12.89 1.12
C GLY A 25 -28.82 12.42 -0.33
N TYR A 26 -29.85 12.86 -1.04
CA TYR A 26 -29.97 12.59 -2.47
C TYR A 26 -29.33 13.70 -3.28
N LEU A 27 -28.53 13.31 -4.27
CA LEU A 27 -28.01 14.16 -5.33
C LEU A 27 -28.76 13.83 -6.61
N PHE A 28 -28.92 14.83 -7.47
CA PHE A 28 -29.62 14.69 -8.73
C PHE A 28 -28.72 15.17 -9.87
N THR A 29 -28.72 14.45 -10.98
CA THR A 29 -28.11 14.95 -12.23
C THR A 29 -29.03 15.96 -12.90
N ASP A 30 -28.52 16.69 -13.88
CA ASP A 30 -29.31 17.63 -14.70
C ASP A 30 -30.49 16.92 -15.40
N ASN A 31 -30.34 15.62 -15.67
CA ASN A 31 -31.39 14.77 -16.27
C ASN A 31 -32.36 14.18 -15.22
N GLY A 32 -32.24 14.56 -13.94
CA GLY A 32 -33.10 14.10 -12.85
C GLY A 32 -32.74 12.73 -12.27
N GLU A 33 -31.60 12.15 -12.62
CA GLU A 33 -31.19 10.85 -12.07
C GLU A 33 -30.76 10.99 -10.61
N LYS A 34 -31.30 10.13 -9.74
CA LYS A 34 -31.10 10.17 -8.29
C LYS A 34 -29.91 9.31 -7.85
N TYR A 35 -29.02 9.90 -7.05
CA TYR A 35 -27.88 9.22 -6.41
C TYR A 35 -27.86 9.49 -4.91
N ILE A 36 -27.27 8.57 -4.15
CA ILE A 36 -26.99 8.82 -2.74
C ILE A 36 -25.63 9.51 -2.62
N GLY A 37 -25.63 10.74 -2.11
CA GLY A 37 -24.43 11.49 -1.76
C GLY A 37 -24.17 11.39 -0.26
N TRP A 38 -22.94 11.05 0.13
CA TRP A 38 -22.53 10.96 1.53
C TRP A 38 -21.79 12.22 1.97
N ASN A 39 -22.14 12.75 3.14
CA ASN A 39 -21.28 13.68 3.84
C ASN A 39 -20.09 12.90 4.41
N LYS A 40 -18.95 13.03 3.74
CA LYS A 40 -17.72 12.30 4.09
C LYS A 40 -17.32 12.50 5.55
N ALA A 41 -17.30 13.73 6.04
CA ALA A 41 -16.84 14.03 7.39
C ALA A 41 -17.73 13.37 8.47
N LEU A 42 -19.05 13.37 8.27
CA LEU A 42 -19.97 12.70 9.18
C LEU A 42 -19.85 11.17 9.09
N LEU A 43 -19.76 10.64 7.87
CA LEU A 43 -19.67 9.20 7.65
C LEU A 43 -18.34 8.63 8.17
N ASP A 44 -17.23 9.34 7.96
CA ASP A 44 -15.90 8.97 8.46
C ASP A 44 -15.88 8.88 9.98
N LYS A 45 -16.57 9.77 10.71
CA LYS A 45 -16.71 9.65 12.18
C LYS A 45 -17.35 8.32 12.61
N LYS A 46 -18.28 7.78 11.81
CA LYS A 46 -18.95 6.49 12.07
C LYS A 46 -18.10 5.30 11.60
N ILE A 47 -17.42 5.42 10.46
CA ILE A 47 -16.66 4.33 9.83
C ILE A 47 -15.26 4.16 10.43
N ASN A 48 -14.59 5.25 10.80
CA ASN A 48 -13.20 5.21 11.27
C ASN A 48 -12.99 4.31 12.50
N PRO A 49 -13.87 4.27 13.52
CA PRO A 49 -13.73 3.31 14.61
C PRO A 49 -13.79 1.85 14.15
N ILE A 50 -14.67 1.53 13.20
CA ILE A 50 -14.80 0.17 12.62
C ILE A 50 -13.54 -0.20 11.84
N VAL A 51 -13.09 0.70 10.97
CA VAL A 51 -11.85 0.52 10.21
C VAL A 51 -10.65 0.37 11.13
N SER A 52 -10.56 1.16 12.20
CA SER A 52 -9.50 1.05 13.20
C SER A 52 -9.57 -0.30 13.92
N GLY A 53 -10.76 -0.78 14.25
CA GLY A 53 -10.97 -2.10 14.82
C GLY A 53 -10.51 -3.23 13.90
N ILE A 54 -10.77 -3.12 12.60
CA ILE A 54 -10.27 -4.04 11.57
C ILE A 54 -8.74 -3.98 11.52
N ILE A 55 -8.15 -2.80 11.33
CA ILE A 55 -6.69 -2.60 11.25
C ILE A 55 -5.97 -3.15 12.49
N LYS A 56 -6.53 -2.97 13.68
CA LYS A 56 -5.95 -3.51 14.92
C LYS A 56 -5.95 -5.03 14.99
N ARG A 57 -6.87 -5.72 14.30
CA ARG A 57 -6.98 -7.19 14.30
C ARG A 57 -6.02 -7.86 13.33
N PHE A 58 -5.49 -7.13 12.36
CA PHE A 58 -4.51 -7.66 11.40
C PHE A 58 -3.13 -7.12 11.72
N ASP A 59 -2.21 -8.03 12.04
CA ASP A 59 -0.82 -7.68 12.29
C ASP A 59 -0.04 -7.67 10.99
N PHE A 60 -0.24 -6.61 10.20
CA PHE A 60 0.58 -6.34 9.02
C PHE A 60 1.43 -5.10 9.24
N ARG A 61 2.62 -5.14 8.63
CA ARG A 61 3.53 -4.00 8.50
C ARG A 61 3.54 -3.54 7.04
N LEU A 62 3.95 -2.30 6.82
CA LEU A 62 4.01 -1.70 5.49
C LEU A 62 5.42 -1.19 5.23
N TYR A 63 6.01 -1.65 4.14
CA TYR A 63 7.41 -1.40 3.83
C TYR A 63 7.56 -0.71 2.48
N HIS A 64 8.33 0.37 2.45
CA HIS A 64 8.78 0.96 1.21
C HIS A 64 10.26 0.67 1.02
N LEU A 65 10.63 0.08 -0.11
CA LEU A 65 12.02 -0.21 -0.45
C LEU A 65 12.57 0.98 -1.24
N THR A 66 13.75 1.49 -0.87
CA THR A 66 14.36 2.64 -1.56
C THR A 66 15.88 2.60 -1.50
N HIS A 67 16.55 3.35 -2.38
CA HIS A 67 18.00 3.54 -2.30
C HIS A 67 18.35 4.55 -1.20
N ILE A 68 19.48 4.35 -0.51
CA ILE A 68 19.92 5.22 0.59
C ILE A 68 19.98 6.72 0.22
N LEU A 69 20.38 7.04 -1.02
CA LEU A 69 20.45 8.43 -1.51
C LEU A 69 19.08 9.12 -1.63
N ASN A 70 17.99 8.35 -1.70
CA ASN A 70 16.64 8.93 -1.74
C ASN A 70 16.17 9.38 -0.36
N LEU A 71 16.89 9.06 0.71
CA LEU A 71 16.42 9.29 2.06
C LEU A 71 16.24 10.78 2.37
N LYS A 72 17.23 11.63 2.06
CA LYS A 72 17.14 13.08 2.26
C LYS A 72 15.87 13.69 1.62
N PRO A 73 15.63 13.54 0.30
CA PRO A 73 14.43 14.09 -0.30
C PRO A 73 13.15 13.43 0.25
N ILE A 74 13.14 12.12 0.53
CA ILE A 74 11.97 11.46 1.12
C ILE A 74 11.60 12.05 2.49
N LEU A 75 12.58 12.33 3.34
CA LEU A 75 12.33 12.93 4.65
C LEU A 75 11.81 14.37 4.53
N SER A 76 12.30 15.15 3.55
CA SER A 76 11.86 16.53 3.36
C SER A 76 10.50 16.66 2.67
N GLN A 77 10.18 15.81 1.69
CA GLN A 77 9.00 15.98 0.82
C GLN A 77 7.98 14.83 0.90
N GLY A 78 8.31 13.78 1.66
CA GLY A 78 7.55 12.54 1.71
C GLY A 78 7.85 11.60 0.54
N LEU A 79 7.19 10.44 0.54
CA LEU A 79 7.19 9.53 -0.59
C LEU A 79 6.23 10.05 -1.66
N LYS A 80 6.66 9.98 -2.92
CA LYS A 80 5.88 10.37 -4.11
C LYS A 80 5.64 9.16 -4.99
N CYS A 81 4.51 9.15 -5.69
CA CYS A 81 4.23 8.15 -6.70
C CYS A 81 5.22 8.30 -7.87
N HIS A 82 5.29 7.29 -8.75
CA HIS A 82 6.29 7.26 -9.81
C HIS A 82 6.24 8.50 -10.70
N ASN A 83 5.04 8.98 -11.06
CA ASN A 83 4.86 10.15 -11.91
C ASN A 83 5.38 11.46 -11.28
N ASP A 84 5.46 11.53 -9.95
CA ASP A 84 5.83 12.73 -9.20
C ASP A 84 7.23 12.60 -8.54
N ALA A 85 7.91 11.46 -8.67
CA ALA A 85 9.17 11.15 -8.00
C ALA A 85 10.42 11.56 -8.81
N SER A 86 10.42 12.78 -9.36
CA SER A 86 11.56 13.30 -10.12
C SER A 86 12.82 13.41 -9.26
N GLY A 87 13.98 13.03 -9.81
CA GLY A 87 15.27 13.15 -9.12
C GLY A 87 15.58 12.03 -8.12
N TYR A 88 14.68 11.06 -7.94
CA TYR A 88 14.96 9.88 -7.13
C TYR A 88 15.87 8.93 -7.90
N LYS A 89 16.79 8.28 -7.18
CA LYS A 89 17.49 7.12 -7.70
C LYS A 89 16.48 6.00 -7.92
N ASP A 90 16.12 5.78 -9.18
CA ASP A 90 15.19 4.72 -9.55
C ASP A 90 15.81 3.33 -9.30
N ILE A 91 15.08 2.52 -8.52
CA ILE A 91 15.41 1.13 -8.21
C ILE A 91 14.44 0.14 -8.88
N SER A 92 13.51 0.64 -9.70
CA SER A 92 12.47 -0.16 -10.32
C SER A 92 13.04 -1.16 -11.33
N ASN A 93 12.38 -2.31 -11.42
CA ASN A 93 12.62 -3.23 -12.53
C ASN A 93 11.90 -2.69 -13.77
N LEU A 94 12.64 -2.30 -14.81
CA LEU A 94 12.07 -1.71 -16.04
C LEU A 94 10.93 -2.51 -16.67
N LYS A 95 11.01 -3.85 -16.69
CA LYS A 95 9.94 -4.71 -17.25
C LYS A 95 8.71 -4.77 -16.37
N VAL A 96 8.87 -4.67 -15.05
CA VAL A 96 7.75 -4.55 -14.12
C VAL A 96 7.14 -3.15 -14.21
N ASN A 97 7.98 -2.11 -14.25
CA ASN A 97 7.56 -0.71 -14.32
C ASN A 97 6.72 -0.44 -15.58
N LYS A 98 7.17 -0.90 -16.75
CA LYS A 98 6.38 -0.82 -18.00
C LYS A 98 4.99 -1.48 -17.91
N ARG A 99 4.82 -2.52 -17.08
CA ARG A 99 3.49 -3.13 -16.88
C ARG A 99 2.59 -2.29 -15.99
N ARG A 100 3.16 -1.47 -15.11
CA ARG A 100 2.44 -0.57 -14.18
C ARG A 100 1.90 0.69 -14.87
N GLU A 101 2.43 1.03 -16.05
CA GLU A 101 1.87 2.09 -16.91
C GLU A 101 0.42 1.79 -17.35
N ARG A 102 0.10 0.50 -17.54
CA ARG A 102 -1.22 0.06 -17.99
C ARG A 102 -2.30 0.49 -17.01
N GLU A 103 -3.38 1.07 -17.54
CA GLU A 103 -4.56 1.37 -16.75
C GLU A 103 -5.22 0.09 -16.24
N ARG A 104 -5.51 0.07 -14.94
CA ARG A 104 -6.32 -0.97 -14.31
C ARG A 104 -7.75 -0.47 -14.23
N LYS A 105 -8.70 -1.24 -14.76
CA LYS A 105 -10.13 -0.93 -14.71
C LYS A 105 -10.53 -0.56 -13.28
N SER A 106 -11.16 0.61 -13.11
CA SER A 106 -11.60 1.19 -11.84
C SER A 106 -10.50 1.66 -10.87
N PHE A 107 -9.21 1.47 -11.19
CA PHE A 107 -8.07 1.86 -10.34
C PHE A 107 -7.12 2.88 -10.99
N GLY A 108 -7.21 3.12 -12.29
CA GLY A 108 -6.30 4.01 -13.01
C GLY A 108 -4.92 3.38 -13.19
N SER A 109 -3.90 4.20 -13.46
CA SER A 109 -2.52 3.73 -13.60
C SER A 109 -1.88 3.47 -12.23
N LEU A 110 -1.11 2.38 -12.11
CA LEU A 110 -0.38 2.08 -10.87
C LEU A 110 0.77 3.06 -10.60
N HIS A 111 1.17 3.85 -11.61
CA HIS A 111 2.16 4.92 -11.44
C HIS A 111 1.65 6.12 -10.65
N GLU A 112 0.34 6.22 -10.41
CA GLU A 112 -0.25 7.24 -9.54
C GLU A 112 -0.22 6.87 -8.05
N TYR A 113 0.32 5.69 -7.72
CA TYR A 113 0.35 5.18 -6.35
C TYR A 113 1.78 5.01 -5.86
N VAL A 114 2.00 5.26 -4.58
CA VAL A 114 3.19 4.87 -3.84
C VAL A 114 3.04 3.40 -3.42
N PRO A 115 3.92 2.49 -3.88
CA PRO A 115 3.86 1.09 -3.47
C PRO A 115 4.47 0.88 -2.09
N LEU A 116 3.71 0.22 -1.22
CA LEU A 116 4.15 -0.31 0.06
C LEU A 116 3.94 -1.83 0.07
N TYR A 117 4.97 -2.61 0.36
CA TYR A 117 4.87 -4.05 0.46
C TYR A 117 4.41 -4.48 1.85
N PHE A 118 3.58 -5.52 1.92
CA PHE A 118 3.27 -6.18 3.19
C PHE A 118 4.42 -7.05 3.70
N ASN A 119 5.26 -7.54 2.79
CA ASN A 119 6.45 -8.33 3.08
C ASN A 119 7.66 -7.69 2.41
N SER A 120 8.64 -7.23 3.19
CA SER A 120 9.87 -6.67 2.66
C SER A 120 10.75 -7.72 1.99
N ARG A 121 10.73 -8.97 2.48
CA ARG A 121 11.46 -10.11 1.92
C ARG A 121 10.77 -10.60 0.66
N ASN A 122 10.87 -9.83 -0.41
CA ASN A 122 10.21 -10.13 -1.67
C ASN A 122 11.19 -10.11 -2.85
N ALA A 123 10.69 -10.48 -4.02
CA ALA A 123 11.52 -10.58 -5.23
C ALA A 123 12.14 -9.24 -5.66
N MET A 124 11.49 -8.11 -5.34
CA MET A 124 12.01 -6.78 -5.62
C MET A 124 13.23 -6.51 -4.74
N LEU A 125 13.11 -6.70 -3.42
CA LEU A 125 14.25 -6.52 -2.49
C LEU A 125 15.45 -7.39 -2.90
N TYR A 126 15.23 -8.67 -3.18
CA TYR A 126 16.29 -9.59 -3.60
C TYR A 126 17.04 -9.06 -4.83
N GLN A 127 16.30 -8.62 -5.85
CA GLN A 127 16.88 -8.09 -7.07
C GLN A 127 17.63 -6.77 -6.83
N THR A 128 17.02 -5.82 -6.11
CA THR A 128 17.62 -4.49 -5.90
C THR A 128 18.83 -4.55 -4.99
N CYS A 129 18.84 -5.41 -3.97
CA CYS A 129 20.03 -5.62 -3.14
C CYS A 129 21.24 -6.08 -3.96
N LYS A 130 21.02 -6.99 -4.93
CA LYS A 130 22.08 -7.43 -5.85
C LYS A 130 22.51 -6.30 -6.81
N GLN A 131 21.55 -5.57 -7.37
CA GLN A 131 21.83 -4.52 -8.36
C GLN A 131 22.52 -3.29 -7.77
N PHE A 132 22.20 -2.93 -6.53
CA PHE A 132 22.69 -1.72 -5.87
C PHE A 132 23.72 -2.01 -4.77
N ASN A 133 24.35 -3.19 -4.79
CA ASN A 133 25.40 -3.61 -3.86
C ASN A 133 25.03 -3.36 -2.38
N GLY A 134 23.81 -3.75 -1.99
CA GLY A 134 23.32 -3.61 -0.62
C GLY A 134 22.93 -2.19 -0.18
N LYS A 135 22.95 -1.19 -1.07
CA LYS A 135 22.57 0.21 -0.74
C LYS A 135 21.05 0.45 -0.68
N ILE A 136 20.27 -0.61 -0.46
CA ILE A 136 18.83 -0.56 -0.32
C ILE A 136 18.50 -0.51 1.17
N ILE A 137 17.64 0.43 1.53
CA ILE A 137 17.05 0.55 2.86
C ILE A 137 15.55 0.29 2.79
N ILE A 138 14.96 -0.04 3.92
CA ILE A 138 13.52 -0.29 4.05
C ILE A 138 12.94 0.76 4.99
N LEU A 139 11.95 1.51 4.52
CA LEU A 139 11.18 2.44 5.35
C LEU A 139 9.94 1.70 5.86
N GLU A 140 9.76 1.64 7.17
CA GLU A 140 8.49 1.19 7.75
C GLU A 140 7.51 2.35 7.81
N ILE A 141 6.31 2.13 7.24
CA ILE A 141 5.26 3.13 7.16
C ILE A 141 4.16 2.80 8.17
N ASN A 142 3.68 3.84 8.86
CA ASN A 142 2.60 3.71 9.81
C ASN A 142 1.34 3.16 9.12
N ARG A 143 0.87 1.98 9.58
CA ARG A 143 -0.31 1.28 9.07
C ARG A 143 -1.58 2.11 9.03
N GLU A 144 -1.68 3.19 9.81
CA GLU A 144 -2.81 4.13 9.72
C GLU A 144 -2.95 4.77 8.33
N ILE A 145 -1.90 4.76 7.50
CA ILE A 145 -1.93 5.25 6.11
C ILE A 145 -3.01 4.56 5.27
N VAL A 146 -3.41 3.33 5.61
CA VAL A 146 -4.45 2.59 4.87
C VAL A 146 -5.83 3.25 4.95
N LYS A 147 -6.03 4.19 5.89
CA LYS A 147 -7.25 5.00 6.01
C LYS A 147 -7.33 6.07 4.92
N LYS A 148 -6.21 6.42 4.27
CA LYS A 148 -6.18 7.43 3.22
C LYS A 148 -7.10 7.03 2.06
N ASP A 149 -7.80 8.02 1.52
CA ASP A 149 -8.72 7.82 0.41
C ASP A 149 -8.00 7.24 -0.81
N TYR A 150 -8.76 6.51 -1.63
CA TYR A 150 -8.27 5.82 -2.83
C TYR A 150 -7.20 4.74 -2.62
N THR A 151 -6.80 4.43 -1.38
CA THR A 151 -5.88 3.32 -1.10
C THR A 151 -6.37 2.01 -1.71
N VAL A 152 -5.51 1.34 -2.46
CA VAL A 152 -5.77 0.05 -3.11
C VAL A 152 -4.89 -1.01 -2.48
N PHE A 153 -5.41 -2.22 -2.34
CA PHE A 153 -4.66 -3.39 -1.87
C PHE A 153 -4.60 -4.41 -3.00
N SER A 154 -3.42 -5.01 -3.21
CA SER A 154 -3.25 -6.13 -4.13
C SER A 154 -2.93 -7.41 -3.36
N GLN A 155 -3.57 -8.50 -3.75
CA GLN A 155 -3.13 -9.85 -3.41
C GLN A 155 -2.38 -10.39 -4.63
N GLY A 156 -1.07 -10.55 -4.45
CA GLY A 156 -0.11 -10.74 -5.54
C GLY A 156 0.51 -9.43 -6.04
N ASN A 157 1.54 -9.56 -6.88
CA ASN A 157 2.21 -8.45 -7.55
C ASN A 157 1.21 -7.65 -8.40
N ALA A 158 0.97 -6.38 -8.04
CA ALA A 158 -0.05 -5.55 -8.68
C ALA A 158 0.18 -5.32 -10.18
N ALA A 159 1.44 -5.42 -10.64
CA ALA A 159 1.80 -5.26 -12.05
C ALA A 159 1.43 -6.47 -12.92
N ARG A 160 1.02 -7.60 -12.33
CA ARG A 160 0.53 -8.74 -13.10
C ARG A 160 -0.93 -8.53 -13.48
N TRP A 161 -1.31 -9.06 -14.65
CA TRP A 161 -2.68 -8.93 -15.14
C TRP A 161 -3.67 -9.69 -14.25
N ASP A 162 -3.25 -10.85 -13.72
CA ASP A 162 -4.02 -11.78 -12.88
C ASP A 162 -4.07 -11.40 -11.39
N SER A 163 -3.45 -10.29 -10.97
CA SER A 163 -3.50 -9.87 -9.56
C SER A 163 -4.88 -9.32 -9.19
N SER A 164 -5.36 -9.72 -8.01
CA SER A 164 -6.59 -9.23 -7.41
C SER A 164 -6.34 -7.89 -6.72
N LEU A 165 -7.02 -6.83 -7.17
CA LEU A 165 -7.00 -5.52 -6.52
C LEU A 165 -8.35 -5.18 -5.87
N THR A 166 -8.30 -4.44 -4.77
CA THR A 166 -9.50 -4.01 -4.03
C THR A 166 -9.26 -2.72 -3.26
N ARG A 167 -10.28 -1.87 -3.13
CA ARG A 167 -10.30 -0.77 -2.13
C ARG A 167 -11.02 -1.18 -0.84
N CYS A 168 -11.65 -2.36 -0.83
CA CYS A 168 -12.39 -2.87 0.31
C CYS A 168 -11.43 -3.41 1.37
N LYS A 169 -11.32 -2.69 2.49
CA LYS A 169 -10.47 -3.05 3.63
C LYS A 169 -10.85 -4.39 4.26
N ILE A 170 -12.14 -4.76 4.24
CA ILE A 170 -12.62 -6.05 4.73
C ILE A 170 -12.13 -7.20 3.82
N LYS A 171 -12.08 -6.98 2.50
CA LYS A 171 -11.54 -7.96 1.56
C LYS A 171 -10.01 -8.09 1.70
N ALA A 172 -9.31 -6.98 1.92
CA ALA A 172 -7.87 -7.00 2.19
C ALA A 172 -7.53 -7.74 3.49
N ALA A 173 -8.37 -7.56 4.52
CA ALA A 173 -8.31 -8.30 5.76
C ALA A 173 -8.38 -9.83 5.57
N SER A 174 -9.11 -10.31 4.56
CA SER A 174 -9.23 -11.74 4.25
C SER A 174 -8.20 -12.27 3.24
N PHE A 175 -7.10 -11.55 3.01
CA PHE A 175 -6.03 -12.05 2.14
C PHE A 175 -5.35 -13.29 2.75
N ASP A 176 -4.69 -14.07 1.90
CA ASP A 176 -3.89 -15.23 2.30
C ASP A 176 -2.55 -14.75 2.89
N TRP A 177 -2.57 -14.34 4.16
CA TRP A 177 -1.43 -13.74 4.85
C TRP A 177 -0.27 -14.71 5.03
N ASP A 178 -0.52 -16.01 5.12
CA ASP A 178 0.54 -17.03 5.21
C ASP A 178 1.37 -17.06 3.91
N LYS A 179 0.71 -17.03 2.75
CA LYS A 179 1.42 -16.88 1.47
C LYS A 179 2.08 -15.51 1.34
N ILE A 180 1.43 -14.42 1.75
CA ILE A 180 2.01 -13.06 1.63
C ILE A 180 3.27 -12.92 2.47
N CYS A 181 3.24 -13.39 3.72
CA CYS A 181 4.31 -13.24 4.71
C CYS A 181 5.31 -14.42 4.71
N SER A 182 5.22 -15.33 3.75
CA SER A 182 6.19 -16.41 3.58
C SER A 182 7.62 -15.88 3.51
N ARG A 183 8.58 -16.69 3.96
CA ARG A 183 10.02 -16.36 3.94
C ARG A 183 10.70 -16.72 2.61
N THR A 184 10.07 -17.56 1.80
CA THR A 184 10.63 -18.05 0.54
C THR A 184 9.54 -18.25 -0.52
N TRP A 185 9.91 -18.05 -1.78
CA TRP A 185 9.11 -18.44 -2.95
C TRP A 185 9.70 -19.63 -3.71
N ALA A 186 10.80 -20.18 -3.22
CA ALA A 186 11.37 -21.41 -3.75
C ALA A 186 10.92 -22.58 -2.89
N GLU A 187 10.66 -23.71 -3.54
CA GLU A 187 10.48 -25.00 -2.87
C GLU A 187 11.72 -25.35 -2.07
N ILE A 188 11.50 -25.70 -0.80
CA ILE A 188 12.58 -26.08 0.12
C ILE A 188 13.19 -27.39 -0.38
N GLY A 189 14.51 -27.40 -0.54
CA GLY A 189 15.27 -28.60 -0.96
C GLY A 189 15.48 -28.72 -2.47
N SER A 190 14.53 -28.30 -3.31
CA SER A 190 14.66 -28.39 -4.78
C SER A 190 15.16 -27.08 -5.41
N GLY A 191 14.94 -25.93 -4.76
CA GLY A 191 15.28 -24.60 -5.31
C GLY A 191 14.36 -24.15 -6.46
N VAL A 192 13.34 -24.95 -6.80
CA VAL A 192 12.38 -24.63 -7.86
C VAL A 192 11.56 -23.41 -7.46
N ILE A 193 11.49 -22.42 -8.36
CA ILE A 193 10.77 -21.17 -8.10
C ILE A 193 9.27 -21.39 -8.30
N ASN A 194 8.50 -21.20 -7.23
CA ASN A 194 7.05 -21.09 -7.29
C ASN A 194 6.66 -19.64 -7.67
N VAL A 195 6.21 -19.46 -8.91
CA VAL A 195 5.88 -18.16 -9.49
C VAL A 195 4.65 -17.52 -8.83
N GLU A 196 3.68 -18.33 -8.39
CA GLU A 196 2.50 -17.83 -7.66
C GLU A 196 2.93 -17.32 -6.28
N GLN A 197 3.69 -18.12 -5.54
CA GLN A 197 4.20 -17.75 -4.23
C GLN A 197 5.09 -16.49 -4.30
N LYS A 198 5.94 -16.39 -5.32
CA LYS A 198 6.75 -15.20 -5.61
C LYS A 198 5.88 -13.96 -5.86
N SER A 199 4.72 -14.14 -6.51
CA SER A 199 3.75 -13.06 -6.70
C SER A 199 3.07 -12.69 -5.38
N MET A 200 2.64 -13.67 -4.57
CA MET A 200 1.97 -13.45 -3.29
C MET A 200 2.83 -12.66 -2.31
N MET A 201 4.13 -12.97 -2.21
CA MET A 201 5.09 -12.21 -1.39
C MET A 201 5.33 -10.78 -1.89
N MET A 202 4.87 -10.45 -3.10
CA MET A 202 4.91 -9.12 -3.71
C MET A 202 3.57 -8.39 -3.60
N SER A 203 2.69 -8.79 -2.66
CA SER A 203 1.43 -8.08 -2.37
C SER A 203 1.68 -6.68 -1.82
N GLU A 204 0.85 -5.73 -2.24
CA GLU A 204 1.08 -4.29 -2.01
C GLU A 204 -0.14 -3.60 -1.38
N CYS A 205 0.13 -2.61 -0.54
CA CYS A 205 -0.74 -1.47 -0.26
C CYS A 205 -0.28 -0.29 -1.13
N LEU A 206 -1.18 0.20 -1.98
CA LEU A 206 -0.93 1.24 -2.97
C LEU A 206 -1.62 2.52 -2.50
N VAL A 207 -0.84 3.50 -2.07
CA VAL A 207 -1.34 4.76 -1.52
C VAL A 207 -1.33 5.84 -2.59
N PHE A 208 -2.46 6.51 -2.80
CA PHE A 208 -2.61 7.46 -3.91
C PHE A 208 -1.72 8.71 -3.74
N LYS A 209 -1.02 9.06 -4.83
CA LYS A 209 -0.11 10.19 -5.06
C LYS A 209 1.11 10.31 -4.14
N SER A 210 0.92 10.36 -2.83
CA SER A 210 2.03 10.64 -1.90
C SER A 210 1.78 10.16 -0.48
N ILE A 211 2.85 10.06 0.31
CA ILE A 211 2.82 9.75 1.74
C ILE A 211 3.70 10.77 2.45
N SER A 212 3.15 11.50 3.43
CA SER A 212 3.92 12.44 4.26
C SER A 212 5.02 11.71 5.04
N SER A 213 6.19 12.34 5.20
CA SER A 213 7.29 11.80 6.01
C SER A 213 6.89 11.54 7.47
N SER A 214 5.85 12.22 7.97
CA SER A 214 5.25 11.95 9.29
C SER A 214 4.67 10.53 9.46
N TYR A 215 4.45 9.79 8.36
CA TYR A 215 4.06 8.38 8.42
C TYR A 215 5.24 7.42 8.48
N ILE A 216 6.48 7.88 8.28
CA ILE A 216 7.66 7.04 8.38
C ILE A 216 7.91 6.75 9.87
N LYS A 217 7.76 5.49 10.26
CA LYS A 217 7.97 5.02 11.64
C LYS A 217 9.43 4.71 11.94
N GLY A 218 10.13 4.13 10.97
CA GLY A 218 11.48 3.64 11.17
C GLY A 218 12.21 3.41 9.86
N ILE A 219 13.54 3.38 9.94
CA ILE A 219 14.44 3.13 8.83
C ILE A 219 15.23 1.86 9.14
N HIS A 220 15.00 0.80 8.39
CA HIS A 220 15.63 -0.49 8.62
C HIS A 220 16.80 -0.70 7.66
N CYS A 221 17.95 -1.04 8.22
CA CYS A 221 19.19 -1.31 7.51
C CYS A 221 19.56 -2.79 7.63
N LYS A 222 20.24 -3.34 6.61
CA LYS A 222 20.67 -4.74 6.61
C LYS A 222 21.70 -5.03 7.72
N ASP A 223 22.61 -4.09 7.93
CA ASP A 223 23.76 -4.24 8.83
C ASP A 223 24.17 -2.88 9.42
N ILE A 224 25.08 -2.95 10.39
CA ILE A 224 25.63 -1.78 11.10
C ILE A 224 26.34 -0.81 10.14
N SER A 225 27.01 -1.33 9.09
CA SER A 225 27.73 -0.49 8.12
C SER A 225 26.77 0.42 7.36
N THR A 226 25.63 -0.14 6.94
CA THR A 226 24.57 0.60 6.24
C THR A 226 23.87 1.58 7.18
N ALA A 227 23.61 1.17 8.43
CA ALA A 227 23.02 2.04 9.45
C ALA A 227 23.89 3.27 9.74
N ASN A 228 25.21 3.10 9.91
CA ASN A 228 26.12 4.23 10.12
C ASN A 228 26.10 5.21 8.95
N LYS A 229 26.13 4.72 7.70
CA LYS A 229 26.01 5.58 6.51
C LYS A 229 24.68 6.31 6.45
N VAL A 230 23.59 5.66 6.85
CA VAL A 230 22.27 6.31 6.95
C VAL A 230 22.33 7.43 7.98
N SER A 231 22.81 7.16 9.19
CA SER A 231 22.92 8.15 10.26
C SER A 231 23.81 9.34 9.88
N GLU A 232 24.92 9.10 9.17
CA GLU A 232 25.77 10.17 8.62
C GLU A 232 25.03 11.02 7.57
N LEU A 233 24.16 10.39 6.77
CA LEU A 233 23.38 11.09 5.75
C LEU A 233 22.22 11.88 6.32
N ILE A 234 21.67 11.49 7.47
CA ILE A 234 20.52 12.17 8.09
C ILE A 234 20.93 12.75 9.44
N GLU A 235 21.21 14.06 9.46
CA GLU A 235 21.69 14.83 10.63
C GLU A 235 20.63 14.97 11.76
N THR A 236 19.73 14.00 11.99
CA THR A 236 18.69 14.13 13.03
C THR A 236 18.21 12.84 13.69
N SER A 237 17.84 13.03 14.97
CA SER A 237 17.39 12.13 16.03
C SER A 237 15.91 11.73 16.00
N ILE A 238 15.17 12.05 14.93
CA ILE A 238 13.69 11.96 14.92
C ILE A 238 13.18 10.58 14.46
N HIS A 239 13.94 9.85 13.65
CA HIS A 239 13.55 8.53 13.16
C HIS A 239 14.57 7.49 13.60
N GLU A 240 14.12 6.42 14.25
CA GLU A 240 14.99 5.33 14.66
C GLU A 240 15.55 4.61 13.43
N VAL A 241 16.85 4.75 13.21
CA VAL A 241 17.63 3.89 12.32
C VAL A 241 17.89 2.60 13.06
N GLN A 242 17.42 1.48 12.51
CA GLN A 242 17.49 0.16 13.13
C GLN A 242 18.24 -0.81 12.24
N VAL A 243 19.03 -1.70 12.85
CA VAL A 243 19.64 -2.84 12.17
C VAL A 243 18.67 -4.01 12.24
N SER A 244 18.15 -4.41 11.09
CA SER A 244 17.03 -5.38 10.97
C SER A 244 17.30 -6.41 9.86
N PRO A 245 18.35 -7.25 10.00
CA PRO A 245 18.74 -8.24 8.99
C PRO A 245 17.62 -9.22 8.65
N GLU A 246 16.69 -9.48 9.57
CA GLU A 246 15.53 -10.36 9.38
C GLU A 246 14.58 -9.88 8.27
N LEU A 247 14.56 -8.57 7.98
CA LEU A 247 13.78 -7.99 6.88
C LEU A 247 14.44 -8.16 5.51
N TYR A 248 15.67 -8.66 5.44
CA TYR A 248 16.51 -8.85 4.23
C TYR A 248 16.83 -10.32 3.96
N PHE A 249 17.29 -10.64 2.75
CA PHE A 249 17.80 -11.98 2.40
C PHE A 249 19.22 -12.25 2.87
#